data_AF-A0A822IQZ0-F1
#
_entry.id   AF-A0A822IQZ0-F1
#
_cell.length_a   1.000
_cell.length_b   1.000
_cell.length_c   1.000
_cell.angle_alpha   90.00
_cell.angle_beta   90.00
_cell.angle_gamma   90.00
#
_symmetry.space_group_name_H-M   'P 1'
#
loop_
_entity.id
_entity.type
_entity.pdbx_description
1 polymer ?
#
loop_
_entity_poly.entity_id
_entity_poly.type
_entity_poly.pdbx_seq_one_letter_code
_entity_poly.pdbx_strand_id
1 'polypeptide(L)'
;MKKQTTEENPPAAEGKQLRNKATICATVSPWLKRKLEALVDEGDDFASVSDIVSLACHEFLIRHFPDEASEKPMAAEKNTKSK
;
A
#
# COMPACT_ATOMS: atom_id res chain seq x y z
N MET A 1 -12.51 56.27 -4.86
CA MET A 1 -12.85 54.98 -4.20
C MET A 1 -13.22 53.97 -5.28
N LYS A 2 -12.32 53.04 -5.62
CA LYS A 2 -12.58 51.95 -6.59
C LYS A 2 -12.32 50.63 -5.86
N LYS A 3 -13.33 49.78 -5.77
CA LYS A 3 -13.23 48.42 -5.20
C LYS A 3 -12.61 47.51 -6.26
N GLN A 4 -11.48 46.88 -5.95
CA GLN A 4 -10.90 45.81 -6.74
C GLN A 4 -11.29 44.49 -6.08
N THR A 5 -12.18 43.76 -6.73
CA THR A 5 -12.41 42.33 -6.56
C THR A 5 -11.27 41.59 -7.25
N THR A 6 -10.50 40.81 -6.50
CA THR A 6 -9.53 39.87 -7.08
C THR A 6 -9.89 38.47 -6.60
N GLU A 7 -10.56 37.77 -7.52
CA GLU A 7 -10.37 36.37 -7.92
C GLU A 7 -9.91 35.37 -6.86
N GLU A 8 -10.85 34.47 -6.55
CA GLU A 8 -10.67 33.23 -5.79
C GLU A 8 -9.69 32.30 -6.52
N ASN A 9 -8.57 31.96 -5.89
CA ASN A 9 -7.63 30.96 -6.37
C ASN A 9 -7.94 29.63 -5.64
N PRO A 10 -8.41 28.57 -6.33
CA PRO A 10 -8.69 27.31 -5.66
C PRO A 10 -7.39 26.69 -5.16
N PRO A 11 -7.36 26.09 -3.95
CA PRO A 11 -6.17 25.49 -3.40
C PRO A 11 -5.69 24.36 -4.31
N ALA A 12 -4.39 24.40 -4.61
CA ALA A 12 -3.65 23.43 -5.39
C ALA A 12 -4.15 22.00 -5.10
N ALA A 13 -4.61 21.31 -6.15
CA ALA A 13 -4.94 19.90 -6.09
C ALA A 13 -3.71 19.14 -5.59
N GLU A 14 -3.76 18.73 -4.32
CA GLU A 14 -2.76 17.89 -3.69
C GLU A 14 -2.58 16.64 -4.56
N GLY A 15 -1.35 16.41 -5.01
CA GLY A 15 -1.00 15.30 -5.89
C GLY A 15 -1.49 13.99 -5.29
N LYS A 16 -2.55 13.43 -5.87
CA LYS A 16 -3.06 12.11 -5.54
C LYS A 16 -1.97 11.11 -5.86
N GLN A 17 -1.17 10.72 -4.87
CA GLN A 17 -0.26 9.60 -5.01
C GLN A 17 -1.11 8.41 -5.44
N LEU A 18 -1.00 8.02 -6.71
CA LEU A 18 -1.58 6.80 -7.23
C LEU A 18 -0.90 5.66 -6.46
N ARG A 19 -1.56 5.20 -5.40
CA ARG A 19 -1.15 4.01 -4.66
C ARG A 19 -1.08 2.89 -5.68
N ASN A 20 0.14 2.51 -6.08
CA ASN A 20 0.39 1.47 -7.05
C ASN A 20 0.16 0.11 -6.39
N LYS A 21 -1.11 -0.21 -6.10
CA LYS A 21 -1.53 -1.46 -5.49
C LYS A 21 -1.77 -2.47 -6.60
N ALA A 22 -1.03 -3.57 -6.58
CA ALA A 22 -1.36 -4.74 -7.37
C ALA A 22 -2.44 -5.56 -6.65
N THR A 23 -3.36 -6.14 -7.43
CA THR A 23 -4.39 -7.06 -6.91
C THR A 23 -4.14 -8.44 -7.47
N ILE A 24 -4.14 -9.45 -6.59
CA ILE A 24 -3.99 -10.86 -6.95
C ILE A 24 -5.28 -11.58 -6.57
N CYS A 25 -5.85 -12.34 -7.51
CA CYS A 25 -6.97 -13.23 -7.26
C CYS A 25 -6.46 -14.67 -7.19
N ALA A 26 -6.85 -15.42 -6.16
CA ALA A 26 -6.41 -16.79 -5.96
C ALA A 26 -7.58 -17.68 -5.51
N THR A 27 -7.55 -18.95 -5.92
CA THR A 27 -8.45 -19.98 -5.43
C THR A 27 -7.83 -20.67 -4.23
N VAL A 28 -8.57 -20.75 -3.13
CA VAL A 28 -8.13 -21.39 -1.89
C VAL A 28 -9.15 -22.41 -1.41
N SER A 29 -8.74 -23.32 -0.54
CA SER A 29 -9.67 -24.28 0.05
C SER A 29 -10.68 -23.57 0.98
N PRO A 30 -11.93 -24.06 1.09
CA PRO A 30 -12.93 -23.49 2.01
C PRO A 30 -12.50 -23.54 3.48
N TRP A 31 -11.65 -24.49 3.86
CA TRP A 31 -11.09 -24.56 5.21
C TRP A 31 -10.11 -23.42 5.47
N LEU A 32 -9.21 -23.14 4.52
CA LEU A 32 -8.24 -22.05 4.65
C LEU A 32 -8.94 -20.69 4.74
N LYS A 33 -9.92 -20.43 3.85
CA LYS A 33 -10.71 -19.19 3.89
C LYS A 33 -11.34 -18.94 5.28
N ARG A 34 -12.01 -19.95 5.83
CA ARG A 34 -12.66 -19.86 7.16
C ARG A 34 -11.67 -19.58 8.28
N LYS A 35 -10.47 -20.16 8.23
CA LYS A 35 -9.43 -19.93 9.25
C LYS A 35 -8.84 -18.52 9.16
N LEU A 36 -8.64 -18.00 7.94
CA LEU A 36 -8.18 -16.63 7.74
C LEU A 36 -9.23 -15.62 8.22
N GLU A 37 -10.52 -15.85 7.92
CA GLU A 37 -11.62 -15.00 8.39
C GLU A 37 -11.72 -15.02 9.91
N ALA A 38 -11.65 -16.20 10.55
CA ALA A 38 -11.67 -16.32 12.01
C ALA A 38 -10.52 -15.55 12.69
N LEU A 39 -9.31 -15.55 12.11
CA LEU A 39 -8.18 -14.79 12.66
C LEU A 39 -8.38 -13.27 12.61
N VAL A 40 -9.11 -12.77 11.60
CA VAL A 40 -9.46 -11.36 11.50
C VAL A 40 -10.61 -11.01 12.45
N ASP A 41 -11.56 -11.93 12.62
CA ASP A 41 -12.74 -11.69 13.45
C ASP A 41 -12.46 -11.85 14.96
N GLU A 42 -11.57 -12.76 15.34
CA GLU A 42 -11.28 -13.11 16.73
C GLU A 42 -10.06 -12.36 17.31
N GLY A 43 -9.20 -11.80 16.46
CA GLY A 43 -7.91 -11.22 16.87
C GLY A 43 -7.76 -9.74 16.54
N ASP A 44 -7.06 -9.00 17.41
CA ASP A 44 -6.65 -7.62 17.14
C ASP A 44 -5.36 -7.53 16.29
N ASP A 45 -4.77 -8.68 15.93
CA ASP A 45 -3.48 -8.76 15.24
C ASP A 45 -3.56 -8.42 13.74
N PHE A 46 -4.74 -8.58 13.13
CA PHE A 46 -4.91 -8.44 11.68
C PHE A 46 -6.14 -7.61 11.33
N ALA A 47 -5.94 -6.54 10.54
CA ALA A 47 -7.04 -5.70 10.08
C ALA A 47 -7.81 -6.31 8.90
N SER A 48 -7.21 -7.24 8.14
CA SER A 48 -7.84 -7.90 7.00
C SER A 48 -7.15 -9.20 6.59
N VAL A 49 -7.86 -10.04 5.82
CA VAL A 49 -7.28 -11.24 5.20
C VAL A 49 -6.11 -10.88 4.27
N SER A 50 -6.17 -9.72 3.61
CA SER A 50 -5.09 -9.25 2.74
C SER A 50 -3.81 -8.96 3.51
N ASP A 51 -3.89 -8.50 4.76
CA ASP A 51 -2.70 -8.26 5.60
C ASP A 51 -2.02 -9.59 5.95
N ILE A 52 -2.82 -10.59 6.35
CA ILE A 52 -2.33 -11.94 6.63
C ILE A 52 -1.63 -12.54 5.41
N VAL A 53 -2.27 -12.47 4.24
CA VAL A 53 -1.71 -13.02 3.00
C VAL A 53 -0.46 -12.25 2.57
N SER A 54 -0.43 -10.93 2.74
CA SER A 54 0.75 -10.12 2.39
C SER A 54 1.97 -10.49 3.25
N LEU A 55 1.77 -10.66 4.56
CA LEU A 55 2.83 -11.12 5.47
C LEU A 55 3.29 -12.53 5.12
N ALA A 56 2.36 -13.47 4.94
CA ALA A 56 2.68 -14.84 4.58
C ALA A 56 3.45 -14.93 3.26
N CYS A 57 3.04 -14.17 2.23
CA CYS A 57 3.75 -14.09 0.96
C CYS A 57 5.14 -13.47 1.13
N HIS A 58 5.29 -12.43 1.93
CA HIS A 58 6.58 -11.80 2.18
C HIS A 58 7.56 -12.78 2.85
N GLU A 59 7.13 -13.45 3.92
CA GLU A 59 7.94 -14.48 4.59
C GLU A 59 8.29 -15.64 3.66
N PHE A 60 7.32 -16.08 2.85
CA PHE A 60 7.55 -17.13 1.86
C PHE A 60 8.61 -16.70 0.85
N LEU A 61 8.50 -15.49 0.30
CA LEU A 61 9.47 -14.97 -0.66
C LEU A 61 10.86 -14.81 -0.06
N ILE A 62 11.00 -14.32 1.18
CA ILE A 62 12.32 -14.24 1.86
C ILE A 62 13.00 -15.61 1.92
N ARG A 63 12.24 -16.68 2.19
CA ARG A 63 12.80 -18.04 2.28
C ARG A 63 13.26 -18.59 0.92
N HIS A 64 12.62 -18.16 -0.16
CA HIS A 64 12.90 -18.66 -1.52
C HIS A 64 13.84 -17.74 -2.33
N PHE A 65 13.92 -16.47 -1.97
CA PHE A 65 14.72 -15.42 -2.62
C PHE A 65 15.45 -14.57 -1.55
N PRO A 66 16.35 -15.18 -0.74
CA PRO A 66 16.96 -14.49 0.40
C PRO A 66 17.82 -13.28 -0.01
N ASP A 67 18.39 -13.29 -1.21
CA ASP A 67 19.24 -12.20 -1.71
C ASP A 67 18.41 -10.97 -2.15
N GLU A 68 17.18 -11.19 -2.63
CA GLU A 68 16.25 -10.13 -3.08
C GLU A 68 15.54 -9.43 -1.91
N ALA A 69 15.51 -10.05 -0.73
CA ALA A 69 14.95 -9.46 0.48
C ALA A 69 15.71 -8.22 0.99
N SER A 70 16.90 -7.95 0.44
CA SER A 70 17.76 -6.82 0.81
C SER A 70 17.49 -5.53 0.05
N GLU A 71 16.57 -5.53 -0.93
CA GLU A 71 16.21 -4.30 -1.64
C GLU A 71 15.45 -3.35 -0.71
N LYS A 72 16.16 -2.32 -0.25
CA LYS A 72 15.65 -1.19 0.55
C LYS A 72 14.30 -0.72 0.00
N PRO A 73 13.34 -0.33 0.87
CA PRO A 73 12.11 0.28 0.41
C PRO A 73 12.47 1.46 -0.50
N MET A 74 11.95 1.45 -1.73
CA MET A 74 12.13 2.50 -2.73
C MET A 74 11.84 3.86 -2.10
N ALA A 75 12.87 4.50 -1.58
CA ALA A 75 12.85 5.90 -1.22
C ALA A 75 12.77 6.65 -2.55
N ALA A 76 11.62 7.29 -2.77
CA ALA A 76 11.34 8.16 -3.89
C ALA A 76 12.57 8.98 -4.28
N GLU A 77 13.06 8.72 -5.49
CA GLU A 77 14.10 9.48 -6.17
C GLU A 77 13.65 10.95 -6.24
N LYS A 78 14.15 11.79 -5.33
CA LYS A 78 14.03 13.24 -5.43
C LYS A 78 14.95 13.69 -6.55
N ASN A 79 14.39 13.82 -7.75
CA ASN A 79 14.99 14.54 -8.86
C ASN A 79 15.18 16.01 -8.48
N THR A 80 16.33 16.38 -7.93
CA THR A 80 16.74 17.78 -7.83
C THR A 80 17.69 18.10 -8.99
N LYS A 81 17.06 18.55 -10.07
CA LYS A 81 17.69 19.20 -11.22
C LYS A 81 18.62 20.33 -10.78
N SER A 82 19.86 20.25 -11.23
CA SER A 82 20.87 21.29 -11.15
C SER A 82 20.35 22.63 -11.67
N LYS A 83 20.77 23.71 -11.01
CA LYS A 83 20.90 25.02 -11.61
C LYS A 83 22.14 25.71 -11.06
#